data_AF-A0A248YL42-F1
#
_entry.id   AF-A0A248YL42-F1
#
_cell.length_a   1.000
_cell.length_b   1.000
_cell.length_c   1.000
_cell.angle_alpha   90.00
_cell.angle_beta   90.00
_cell.angle_gamma   90.00
#
_symmetry.space_group_name_H-M   'P 1'
#
loop_
_entity.id
_entity.type
_entity.pdbx_description
1 polymer ?
#
loop_
_entity_poly.entity_id
_entity_poly.type
_entity_poly.pdbx_seq_one_letter_code
_entity_poly.pdbx_strand_id
1 'polypeptide(L)'
;MDPLLLTAASTLVAWTTTELAQGGRTAVTALVDFLRDRFRPDPQARKAVEAVLQQPSPDTARLLAEELHRETLRDPAFGAEFVARWRQANAAIEASTGGVVNSISGEVRGPVVQARDIHGGVSFGDPR
;
A
#
# COMPACT_ATOMS: atom_id res chain seq x y z
N MET A 1 15.79 7.93 10.51
CA MET A 1 14.79 6.97 10.01
C MET A 1 13.47 7.70 9.90
N ASP A 2 12.80 7.60 8.76
CA ASP A 2 11.52 8.27 8.51
C ASP A 2 10.39 7.63 9.36
N PRO A 3 9.65 8.40 10.18
CA PRO A 3 8.58 7.86 11.02
C PRO A 3 7.46 7.21 10.20
N LEU A 4 7.17 7.71 9.00
CA LEU A 4 6.14 7.15 8.13
C LEU A 4 6.52 5.73 7.67
N LEU A 5 7.79 5.51 7.33
CA LEU A 5 8.27 4.20 6.88
C LEU A 5 8.27 3.18 8.02
N LEU A 6 8.58 3.61 9.25
CA LEU A 6 8.45 2.75 10.43
C LEU A 6 7.00 2.36 10.68
N THR A 7 6.07 3.31 10.61
CA THR A 7 4.63 3.02 10.71
C THR A 7 4.20 2.03 9.63
N ALA A 8 4.55 2.28 8.37
CA ALA A 8 4.17 1.41 7.26
C ALA A 8 4.72 -0.03 7.43
N ALA A 9 5.99 -0.17 7.83
CA ALA A 9 6.60 -1.47 8.09
C ALA A 9 5.95 -2.20 9.29
N SER A 10 5.63 -1.47 10.35
CA SER A 10 4.97 -2.03 11.54
C SER A 10 3.53 -2.47 11.24
N THR A 11 2.81 -1.68 10.45
CA THR A 11 1.48 -2.01 9.95
C THR A 11 1.52 -3.24 9.04
N LEU A 12 2.53 -3.36 8.17
CA LEU A 12 2.72 -4.55 7.34
C LEU A 12 2.94 -5.80 8.21
N VAL A 13 3.76 -5.71 9.26
CA VAL A 13 3.90 -6.78 10.26
C VAL A 13 2.54 -7.15 10.88
N ALA A 14 1.76 -6.16 11.31
CA ALA A 14 0.43 -6.42 11.87
C ALA A 14 -0.52 -7.11 10.86
N TRP A 15 -0.46 -6.75 9.59
CA TRP A 15 -1.24 -7.40 8.53
C TRP A 15 -0.84 -8.85 8.29
N THR A 16 0.43 -9.20 8.45
CA THR A 16 0.88 -10.60 8.32
C THR A 16 0.41 -11.50 9.46
N THR A 17 0.09 -10.93 10.62
CA THR A 17 -0.40 -11.66 11.80
C THR A 17 -1.92 -11.63 11.94
N THR A 18 -2.61 -10.90 11.08
CA THR A 18 -4.07 -10.70 11.16
C THR A 18 -4.77 -11.51 10.07
N GLU A 19 -5.90 -12.12 10.40
CA GLU A 19 -6.79 -12.71 9.40
C GLU A 19 -7.46 -11.60 8.60
N LEU A 20 -7.04 -11.45 7.34
CA LEU A 20 -7.58 -10.46 6.42
C LEU A 20 -8.63 -11.10 5.50
N ALA A 21 -9.66 -10.34 5.17
CA ALA A 21 -10.57 -10.68 4.08
C ALA A 21 -9.82 -10.77 2.73
N GLN A 22 -10.44 -11.39 1.72
CA GLN A 22 -9.80 -11.63 0.42
C GLN A 22 -9.21 -10.36 -0.22
N GLY A 23 -9.96 -9.25 -0.22
CA GLY A 23 -9.49 -7.98 -0.80
C GLY A 23 -8.25 -7.44 -0.10
N GLY A 24 -8.25 -7.45 1.24
CA GLY A 24 -7.09 -7.09 2.06
C GLY A 24 -5.88 -7.99 1.79
N ARG A 25 -6.07 -9.32 1.75
CA ARG A 25 -5.00 -10.28 1.44
C ARG A 25 -4.36 -10.00 0.09
N THR A 26 -5.17 -9.83 -0.96
CA THR A 26 -4.66 -9.52 -2.30
C THR A 26 -3.85 -8.23 -2.33
N ALA A 27 -4.31 -7.18 -1.64
CA ALA A 27 -3.59 -5.91 -1.60
C ALA A 27 -2.26 -6.01 -0.84
N VAL A 28 -2.22 -6.75 0.27
CA VAL A 28 -0.99 -7.00 1.03
C VAL A 28 -0.01 -7.84 0.22
N THR A 29 -0.47 -8.90 -0.46
CA THR A 29 0.37 -9.70 -1.36
C THR A 29 0.99 -8.85 -2.46
N ALA A 30 0.19 -7.99 -3.12
CA ALA A 30 0.71 -7.10 -4.16
C ALA A 30 1.78 -6.11 -3.63
N LEU A 31 1.61 -5.61 -2.41
CA LEU A 31 2.61 -4.76 -1.76
C LEU A 31 3.90 -5.54 -1.46
N VAL A 32 3.80 -6.76 -0.96
CA VAL A 32 4.95 -7.63 -0.68
C VAL A 32 5.69 -8.00 -1.96
N ASP A 33 4.97 -8.33 -3.03
CA ASP A 33 5.57 -8.68 -4.32
C ASP A 33 6.28 -7.49 -4.95
N PHE A 34 5.71 -6.28 -4.82
CA PHE A 34 6.40 -5.04 -5.21
C PHE A 34 7.72 -4.86 -4.46
N LEU A 35 7.76 -5.08 -3.14
CA LEU A 35 8.99 -4.99 -2.36
C LEU A 35 10.01 -6.07 -2.77
N ARG A 36 9.55 -7.30 -3.03
CA ARG A 36 10.41 -8.39 -3.50
C ARG A 36 11.04 -8.11 -4.86
N ASP A 37 10.29 -7.56 -5.80
CA ASP A 37 10.82 -7.19 -7.10
C ASP A 37 11.81 -6.02 -6.99
N ARG A 38 11.46 -4.98 -6.21
CA ARG A 38 12.36 -3.83 -6.01
C ARG A 38 13.68 -4.22 -5.36
N PHE A 39 13.63 -5.14 -4.39
CA PHE A 39 14.80 -5.64 -3.68
C PHE A 39 15.41 -6.91 -4.28
N ARG A 40 14.99 -7.33 -5.48
CA ARG A 40 15.63 -8.42 -6.21
C ARG A 40 17.17 -8.28 -6.32
N PRO A 41 17.75 -7.09 -6.60
CA PRO A 41 19.20 -6.94 -6.67
C PRO A 41 19.89 -6.82 -5.30
N ASP A 42 19.14 -6.68 -4.19
CA ASP A 42 19.68 -6.48 -2.84
C ASP A 42 19.27 -7.65 -1.91
N PRO A 43 20.15 -8.66 -1.71
CA PRO A 43 19.86 -9.81 -0.87
C PRO A 43 19.57 -9.46 0.59
N GLN A 44 20.13 -8.36 1.10
CA GLN A 44 19.92 -7.94 2.48
C GLN A 44 18.52 -7.32 2.63
N ALA A 45 18.15 -6.42 1.73
CA ALA A 45 16.82 -5.81 1.73
C ALA A 45 15.73 -6.87 1.51
N ARG A 46 15.98 -7.85 0.64
CA ARG A 46 15.06 -8.98 0.45
C ARG A 46 14.91 -9.82 1.73
N LYS A 47 15.99 -10.09 2.46
CA LYS A 47 15.92 -10.80 3.74
C LYS A 47 15.06 -10.05 4.77
N ALA A 48 15.10 -8.72 4.79
CA ALA A 48 14.25 -7.93 5.69
C ALA A 48 12.76 -8.10 5.35
N VAL A 49 12.39 -8.13 4.06
CA VAL A 49 11.02 -8.43 3.63
C VAL A 49 10.61 -9.83 4.07
N GLU A 50 11.42 -10.85 3.81
CA GLU A 50 11.08 -12.22 4.20
C GLU A 50 11.03 -12.41 5.72
N ALA A 51 11.86 -11.70 6.48
CA ALA A 51 11.86 -11.76 7.94
C ALA A 51 10.52 -11.30 8.54
N VAL A 52 9.93 -10.23 7.98
CA VAL A 52 8.58 -9.76 8.37
C VAL A 52 7.53 -10.84 8.14
N LEU A 53 7.62 -11.60 7.04
CA LEU A 53 6.65 -12.65 6.71
C LEU A 53 6.82 -13.93 7.55
N GLN A 54 8.06 -14.29 7.89
CA GLN A 54 8.39 -15.54 8.57
C GLN A 54 8.37 -15.41 10.10
N GLN A 55 8.83 -14.28 10.62
CA GLN A 55 8.98 -14.01 12.05
C GLN A 55 8.55 -12.59 12.38
N PRO A 56 7.24 -12.27 12.25
CA PRO A 56 6.72 -10.93 12.46
C PRO A 56 7.04 -10.45 13.88
N SER A 57 7.84 -9.38 13.97
CA SER A 57 8.25 -8.77 15.23
C SER A 57 8.57 -7.28 15.07
N PRO A 58 8.58 -6.49 16.15
CA PRO A 58 9.00 -5.09 16.11
C PRO A 58 10.42 -4.89 15.53
N ASP A 59 11.32 -5.84 15.79
CA ASP A 59 12.69 -5.80 15.25
C ASP A 59 12.70 -6.00 13.73
N THR A 60 11.91 -6.95 13.21
CA THR A 60 11.79 -7.13 11.75
C THR A 60 11.13 -5.92 11.06
N ALA A 61 10.16 -5.27 11.71
CA ALA A 61 9.58 -4.01 11.22
C ALA A 61 10.64 -2.90 11.13
N ARG A 62 11.50 -2.78 12.15
CA ARG A 62 12.57 -1.78 12.18
C ARG A 62 13.60 -2.04 11.07
N LEU A 63 14.02 -3.30 10.90
CA LEU A 63 14.94 -3.68 9.82
C LEU A 63 14.35 -3.34 8.44
N LEU A 64 13.08 -3.67 8.20
CA LEU A 64 12.43 -3.33 6.94
C LEU A 64 12.35 -1.81 6.74
N ALA A 65 12.01 -1.04 7.78
CA ALA A 65 11.95 0.42 7.71
C ALA A 65 13.31 1.05 7.38
N GLU A 66 14.41 0.48 7.89
CA GLU A 66 15.78 0.91 7.57
C GLU A 66 16.14 0.65 6.10
N GLU A 67 15.76 -0.51 5.55
CA GLU A 67 15.96 -0.83 4.12
C GLU A 67 15.12 0.10 3.22
N LEU A 68 13.84 0.30 3.55
CA LEU A 68 12.95 1.23 2.83
C LEU A 68 13.48 2.66 2.85
N HIS A 69 14.02 3.11 3.98
CA HIS A 69 14.59 4.44 4.11
C HIS A 69 15.84 4.59 3.24
N ARG A 70 16.75 3.60 3.28
CA ARG A 70 17.93 3.59 2.40
C ARG A 70 17.56 3.60 0.93
N GLU A 71 16.54 2.84 0.54
CA GLU A 71 16.12 2.82 -0.85
C GLU A 71 15.43 4.11 -1.28
N THR A 72 14.65 4.74 -0.41
CA THR A 72 14.04 6.06 -0.68
C THR A 72 15.11 7.14 -0.87
N LEU A 73 16.25 7.04 -0.17
CA LEU A 73 17.37 7.96 -0.38
C LEU A 73 18.09 7.73 -1.72
N ARG A 74 18.10 6.49 -2.22
CA ARG A 74 18.67 6.15 -3.54
C ARG A 74 17.71 6.50 -4.68
N ASP A 75 16.42 6.28 -4.45
CA ASP A 75 15.34 6.45 -5.41
C ASP A 75 14.11 7.04 -4.70
N PRO A 76 13.96 8.38 -4.73
CA PRO A 76 12.80 9.05 -4.14
C PRO A 76 11.47 8.67 -4.81
N ALA A 77 11.48 8.27 -6.08
CA ALA A 77 10.27 7.86 -6.79
C ALA A 77 9.73 6.55 -6.22
N PHE A 78 10.61 5.59 -5.90
CA PHE A 78 10.25 4.39 -5.16
C PHE A 78 9.55 4.70 -3.83
N GLY A 79 10.06 5.67 -3.06
CA GLY A 79 9.46 6.05 -1.79
C GLY A 79 8.02 6.56 -1.94
N ALA A 80 7.78 7.41 -2.95
CA ALA A 80 6.42 7.88 -3.26
C ALA A 80 5.49 6.75 -3.70
N GLU A 81 5.99 5.84 -4.55
CA GLU A 81 5.25 4.68 -5.04
C GLU A 81 4.90 3.70 -3.92
N PHE A 82 5.83 3.44 -3.01
CA PHE A 82 5.63 2.61 -1.82
C PHE A 82 4.53 3.19 -0.94
N VAL A 83 4.59 4.49 -0.62
CA VAL A 83 3.57 5.16 0.21
C VAL A 83 2.20 5.11 -0.46
N ALA A 84 2.12 5.29 -1.78
CA ALA A 84 0.86 5.18 -2.52
C ALA A 84 0.26 3.77 -2.42
N ARG A 85 1.06 2.72 -2.65
CA ARG A 85 0.61 1.32 -2.53
C ARG A 85 0.23 0.93 -1.11
N TRP A 86 0.99 1.38 -0.12
CA TRP A 86 0.67 1.16 1.28
C TRP A 86 -0.70 1.76 1.65
N ARG A 87 -0.98 2.99 1.22
CA ARG A 87 -2.30 3.62 1.42
C ARG A 87 -3.43 2.85 0.73
N GLN A 88 -3.18 2.36 -0.49
CA GLN A 88 -4.15 1.53 -1.22
C GLN A 88 -4.43 0.21 -0.48
N ALA A 89 -3.40 -0.45 0.05
CA ALA A 89 -3.56 -1.66 0.84
C ALA A 89 -4.34 -1.40 2.14
N ASN A 90 -4.04 -0.31 2.83
CA ASN A 90 -4.77 0.10 4.03
C ASN A 90 -6.26 0.33 3.72
N ALA A 91 -6.57 1.07 2.64
CA ALA A 91 -7.94 1.30 2.21
C ALA A 91 -8.69 -0.01 1.85
N ALA A 92 -8.02 -0.97 1.20
CA ALA A 92 -8.61 -2.26 0.87
C ALA A 92 -8.97 -3.09 2.12
N ILE A 93 -8.14 -3.01 3.17
CA ILE A 93 -8.36 -3.69 4.45
C ILE A 93 -9.52 -3.03 5.21
N GLU A 94 -9.55 -1.70 5.28
CA GLU A 94 -10.66 -0.94 5.89
C GLU A 94 -11.98 -1.21 5.16
N ALA A 95 -11.95 -1.24 3.83
CA ALA A 95 -13.11 -1.55 3.00
C ALA A 95 -13.68 -2.94 3.25
N SER A 96 -12.78 -3.91 3.49
CA SER A 96 -13.18 -5.29 3.74
C SER A 96 -13.72 -5.52 5.17
N THR A 97 -13.47 -4.59 6.09
CA THR A 97 -13.90 -4.69 7.50
C THR A 97 -15.28 -4.05 7.74
N GLY A 98 -15.87 -3.41 6.71
CA GLY A 98 -17.24 -2.88 6.74
C GLY A 98 -17.36 -1.37 6.45
N GLY A 99 -16.27 -0.68 6.10
CA GLY A 99 -16.30 0.74 5.75
C GLY A 99 -16.36 0.96 4.24
N VAL A 100 -17.42 1.55 3.71
CA VAL A 100 -17.48 1.93 2.28
C VAL A 100 -16.39 2.98 1.99
N VAL A 101 -15.33 2.63 1.24
CA VAL A 101 -14.28 3.57 0.80
C VAL A 101 -14.29 3.65 -0.73
N ASN A 102 -14.65 4.81 -1.26
CA ASN A 102 -14.66 5.11 -2.70
C ASN A 102 -13.36 5.85 -3.06
N SER A 103 -12.58 5.33 -4.02
CA SER A 103 -11.31 5.91 -4.46
C SER A 103 -11.44 6.35 -5.92
N ILE A 104 -11.57 7.66 -6.16
CA ILE A 104 -11.54 8.26 -7.50
C ILE A 104 -10.13 8.80 -7.77
N SER A 105 -9.52 8.30 -8.84
CA SER A 105 -8.31 8.88 -9.46
C SER A 105 -8.67 9.43 -10.83
N GLY A 106 -8.71 10.76 -10.96
CA GLY A 106 -8.94 11.47 -12.23
C GLY A 106 -8.87 12.99 -12.05
N GLU A 107 -8.15 13.69 -12.92
CA GLU A 107 -7.94 15.15 -12.87
C GLU A 107 -9.26 15.91 -13.05
N VAL A 108 -9.67 16.68 -12.02
CA VAL A 108 -10.95 17.40 -12.00
C VAL A 108 -10.74 18.86 -12.43
N ARG A 109 -11.36 19.27 -13.54
CA ARG A 109 -11.60 20.69 -13.86
C ARG A 109 -13.11 20.93 -13.92
N GLY A 110 -13.67 21.47 -12.84
CA GLY A 110 -15.11 21.81 -12.75
C GLY A 110 -15.68 21.66 -11.33
N PRO A 111 -16.80 22.33 -11.00
CA PRO A 111 -17.31 22.45 -9.63
C PRO A 111 -17.57 21.08 -8.99
N VAL A 112 -16.99 20.91 -7.81
CA VAL A 112 -16.91 19.64 -7.10
C VAL A 112 -18.28 19.26 -6.55
N VAL A 113 -18.88 18.20 -7.11
CA VAL A 113 -20.01 17.48 -6.51
C VAL A 113 -19.48 16.16 -5.98
N GLN A 114 -19.53 15.98 -4.66
CA GLN A 114 -19.22 14.69 -4.05
C GLN A 114 -20.43 13.75 -4.20
N ALA A 115 -20.33 12.78 -5.11
CA ALA A 115 -21.33 11.72 -5.27
C ALA A 115 -20.78 10.40 -4.69
N ARG A 116 -21.56 9.79 -3.79
CA ARG A 116 -21.19 8.66 -2.93
C ARG A 116 -21.41 7.27 -3.58
N ASP A 117 -21.97 7.19 -4.79
CA ASP A 117 -22.26 5.92 -5.49
C ASP A 117 -22.23 6.10 -7.02
N ILE A 118 -21.42 5.31 -7.74
CA ILE A 118 -21.62 5.07 -9.18
C ILE A 118 -21.43 3.56 -9.42
N HIS A 119 -22.53 2.87 -9.69
CA HIS A 119 -22.54 1.52 -10.24
C HIS A 119 -23.13 1.58 -11.65
N GLY A 120 -22.32 1.29 -12.68
CA GLY A 120 -22.75 1.23 -14.09
C GLY A 120 -22.13 2.32 -14.97
N GLY A 121 -21.73 1.96 -16.18
CA GLY A 121 -20.90 2.78 -17.07
C GLY A 121 -21.53 4.13 -17.44
N VAL A 122 -20.76 5.20 -17.28
CA VAL A 122 -21.15 6.57 -17.69
C VAL A 122 -20.75 6.77 -19.15
N SER A 123 -21.72 6.87 -20.05
CA SER A 123 -21.51 7.42 -21.40
C SER A 123 -21.98 8.87 -21.40
N PHE A 124 -21.07 9.80 -21.68
CA PHE A 124 -21.43 11.18 -21.99
C PHE A 124 -21.86 11.26 -23.46
N GLY A 125 -23.11 10.92 -23.72
CA GLY A 125 -23.79 11.27 -24.97
C GLY A 125 -24.56 12.56 -24.74
N ASP A 126 -24.15 13.63 -25.40
CA ASP A 126 -24.91 14.88 -25.48
C ASP A 126 -26.00 14.75 -26.55
N PRO A 127 -27.26 15.10 -26.26
CA PRO A 127 -28.18 15.51 -27.31
C PRO A 127 -28.69 16.93 -27.03
N ARG A 128 -27.99 17.90 -27.63
CA ARG A 128 -28.46 19.20 -28.15
C ARG A 128 -29.16 20.18 -27.22
#